data_AF-A0A2A2QKA3-F1
#
_entry.id   AF-A0A2A2QKA3-F1
#
_cell.length_a   1.000
_cell.length_b   1.000
_cell.length_c   1.000
_cell.angle_alpha   90.00
_cell.angle_beta   90.00
_cell.angle_gamma   90.00
#
_symmetry.space_group_name_H-M   'P 1'
#
loop_
_entity.id
_entity.type
_entity.pdbx_description
1 polymer ?
#
loop_
_entity_poly.entity_id
_entity_poly.type
_entity_poly.pdbx_seq_one_letter_code
_entity_poly.pdbx_strand_id
1 'polypeptide(L)'
;MSLFSFLNPAKDFTREVAAKLYFNHNYQRYGQMTNIQIDSTAKTLHVELELKGEPAPLKIDVASYQLSTESGETFIELGEIKTSREWINLLISDFLPHGKKRFKVPGAVKAVL
;
A
#
# COMPACT_ATOMS: atom_id res chain seq x y z
N MET A 1 -21.13 -5.71 -9.30
CA MET A 1 -19.85 -6.42 -9.55
C MET A 1 -19.48 -7.17 -8.29
N SER A 2 -19.22 -8.47 -8.40
CA SER A 2 -19.08 -9.36 -7.25
C SER A 2 -17.83 -9.03 -6.42
N LEU A 3 -18.03 -8.77 -5.13
CA LEU A 3 -17.00 -8.51 -4.10
C LEU A 3 -16.02 -9.70 -3.92
N PHE A 4 -16.33 -10.86 -4.51
CA PHE A 4 -15.60 -12.12 -4.34
C PHE A 4 -14.43 -12.32 -5.31
N SER A 5 -14.22 -11.47 -6.32
CA SER A 5 -13.11 -11.65 -7.28
C SER A 5 -11.73 -11.32 -6.71
N PHE A 6 -11.65 -10.88 -5.45
CA PHE A 6 -10.44 -10.33 -4.84
C PHE A 6 -9.65 -11.30 -3.96
N LEU A 7 -10.16 -12.51 -3.68
CA LEU A 7 -9.55 -13.50 -2.77
C LEU A 7 -8.76 -14.55 -3.58
N ASN A 8 -7.47 -14.31 -3.90
CA ASN A 8 -6.61 -15.32 -4.52
C ASN A 8 -5.10 -14.96 -4.39
N PRO A 9 -4.26 -15.79 -3.74
CA PRO A 9 -2.81 -15.57 -3.61
C PRO A 9 -2.07 -15.34 -4.94
N ALA A 10 -2.50 -15.99 -6.03
CA ALA A 10 -1.89 -15.80 -7.35
C ALA A 10 -2.11 -14.37 -7.89
N LYS A 11 -3.26 -13.76 -7.56
CA LYS A 11 -3.53 -12.35 -7.91
C LYS A 11 -2.70 -11.41 -7.06
N ASP A 12 -2.52 -11.73 -5.78
CA ASP A 12 -1.72 -10.92 -4.86
C ASP A 12 -0.27 -10.80 -5.32
N PHE A 13 0.37 -11.90 -5.74
CA PHE A 13 1.71 -11.86 -6.32
C PHE A 13 1.81 -10.92 -7.54
N THR A 14 0.82 -10.98 -8.44
CA THR A 14 0.83 -10.11 -9.64
C THR A 14 0.71 -8.63 -9.23
N ARG A 15 -0.14 -8.33 -8.23
CA ARG A 15 -0.32 -6.96 -7.68
C ARG A 15 0.94 -6.45 -7.00
N GLU A 16 1.61 -7.30 -6.23
CA GLU A 16 2.88 -7.00 -5.56
C GLU A 16 3.95 -6.59 -6.57
N VAL A 17 4.13 -7.39 -7.63
CA VAL A 17 5.06 -7.08 -8.72
C VAL A 17 4.74 -5.74 -9.38
N ALA A 18 3.47 -5.51 -9.73
CA ALA A 18 3.04 -4.27 -10.36
C ALA A 18 3.23 -3.04 -9.47
N ALA A 19 2.88 -3.14 -8.19
CA ALA A 19 3.07 -2.07 -7.21
C ALA A 19 4.56 -1.74 -7.03
N LYS A 20 5.42 -2.75 -6.92
CA LYS A 20 6.87 -2.58 -6.82
C LYS A 20 7.45 -1.90 -8.06
N LEU A 21 7.07 -2.33 -9.27
CA LEU A 21 7.49 -1.71 -10.52
C LEU A 21 7.03 -0.25 -10.62
N TYR A 22 5.76 0.02 -10.30
CA TYR A 22 5.20 1.37 -10.30
C TYR A 22 5.95 2.27 -9.34
N PHE A 23 6.21 1.82 -8.11
CA PHE A 23 6.94 2.61 -7.13
C PHE A 23 8.37 2.90 -7.60
N ASN A 24 9.09 1.87 -8.03
CA ASN A 24 10.49 2.02 -8.44
C ASN A 24 10.65 2.87 -9.71
N HIS A 25 9.66 2.89 -10.61
CA HIS A 25 9.68 3.79 -11.75
C HIS A 25 9.42 5.26 -11.35
N ASN A 26 8.39 5.51 -10.54
CA ASN A 26 7.88 6.87 -10.28
C ASN A 26 8.53 7.56 -9.07
N TYR A 27 9.04 6.80 -8.11
CA TYR A 27 9.56 7.30 -6.83
C TYR A 27 11.02 6.94 -6.56
N GLN A 28 11.77 6.44 -7.56
CA GLN A 28 13.22 6.17 -7.49
C GLN A 28 14.07 7.33 -6.94
N ARG A 29 13.59 8.58 -7.04
CA ARG A 29 14.28 9.72 -6.44
C ARG A 29 14.39 9.58 -4.92
N TYR A 30 13.37 9.03 -4.26
CA TYR A 30 13.28 8.87 -2.80
C TYR A 30 13.93 7.58 -2.30
N GLY A 31 13.94 6.53 -3.13
CA GLY A 31 14.44 5.22 -2.73
C GLY A 31 13.89 4.11 -3.62
N GLN A 32 13.93 2.89 -3.12
CA GLN A 32 13.36 1.72 -3.81
C GLN A 32 12.47 0.91 -2.88
N MET A 33 11.38 0.37 -3.42
CA MET A 33 10.60 -0.66 -2.78
C MET A 33 11.29 -2.01 -3.02
N THR A 34 11.73 -2.63 -1.93
CA THR A 34 12.40 -3.93 -1.96
C THR A 34 11.42 -5.07 -1.75
N ASN A 35 10.37 -4.84 -0.95
CA ASN A 35 9.33 -5.82 -0.68
C ASN A 35 7.94 -5.17 -0.61
N ILE A 36 6.95 -5.91 -1.10
CA ILE A 36 5.53 -5.65 -0.82
C ILE A 36 4.85 -7.01 -0.72
N GLN A 37 4.03 -7.17 0.32
CA GLN A 37 3.20 -8.35 0.54
C GLN A 37 1.77 -7.89 0.73
N ILE A 38 0.87 -8.51 -0.02
CA ILE A 38 -0.56 -8.21 -0.01
C ILE A 38 -1.28 -9.48 0.44
N ASP A 39 -1.97 -9.41 1.57
CA ASP A 39 -2.92 -10.45 1.94
C ASP A 39 -4.32 -9.94 1.64
N SER A 40 -4.87 -10.35 0.49
CA SER A 40 -6.22 -9.96 0.11
C SER A 40 -7.32 -10.62 0.93
N THR A 41 -7.00 -11.66 1.71
CA THR A 41 -7.95 -12.37 2.59
C THR A 41 -8.01 -11.68 3.95
N ALA A 42 -6.85 -11.47 4.58
CA ALA A 42 -6.73 -10.74 5.84
C ALA A 42 -6.88 -9.21 5.66
N LYS A 43 -6.82 -8.72 4.42
CA LYS A 43 -6.82 -7.30 4.06
C LYS A 43 -5.67 -6.54 4.70
N THR A 44 -4.49 -7.13 4.76
CA THR A 44 -3.28 -6.51 5.31
C THR A 44 -2.26 -6.22 4.21
N LEU A 45 -1.35 -5.27 4.49
CA LEU A 45 -0.22 -4.95 3.62
C LEU A 45 1.04 -4.86 4.46
N HIS A 46 2.14 -5.39 3.93
CA HIS A 46 3.47 -5.14 4.44
C HIS A 46 4.35 -4.59 3.31
N VAL A 47 5.11 -3.53 3.60
CA VAL A 47 5.98 -2.87 2.62
C VAL A 47 7.33 -2.61 3.25
N GLU A 48 8.40 -2.90 2.50
CA GLU A 48 9.76 -2.51 2.85
C GLU A 48 10.34 -1.59 1.77
N LEU A 49 10.87 -0.46 2.22
CA LEU A 49 11.49 0.56 1.38
C LEU A 49 12.92 0.80 1.83
N GLU A 50 13.87 0.76 0.90
CA GLU A 50 15.21 1.30 1.09
C GLU A 50 15.20 2.76 0.64
N LEU A 51 15.06 3.67 1.61
CA LEU A 51 14.99 5.11 1.36
C LEU A 51 16.38 5.74 1.40
N LYS A 52 16.63 6.71 0.51
CA LYS A 52 17.89 7.46 0.51
C LYS A 52 17.96 8.34 1.75
N GLY A 53 19.10 8.28 2.44
CA GLY A 53 19.33 9.02 3.69
C GLY A 53 18.87 8.29 4.95
N GLU A 54 18.17 7.15 4.82
CA GLU A 54 17.84 6.29 5.95
C GLU A 54 18.91 5.19 6.12
N PRO A 55 19.37 4.91 7.35
CA PRO A 55 20.44 3.93 7.59
C PRO A 55 19.94 2.47 7.54
N ALA A 56 18.63 2.26 7.55
CA ALA A 56 18.00 0.94 7.52
C ALA A 56 16.69 1.01 6.72
N PRO A 57 16.18 -0.11 6.20
CA PRO A 57 14.88 -0.14 5.53
C PRO A 57 13.76 0.44 6.40
N LEU A 58 12.89 1.22 5.78
CA LEU A 58 11.61 1.60 6.35
C LEU A 58 10.64 0.43 6.15
N LYS A 59 10.08 -0.08 7.24
CA LYS A 59 9.05 -1.12 7.22
C LYS A 59 7.72 -0.47 7.54
N ILE A 60 6.69 -0.81 6.79
CA ILE A 60 5.33 -0.26 6.92
C ILE A 60 4.35 -1.43 6.94
N ASP A 61 3.55 -1.50 8.00
CA ASP A 61 2.48 -2.46 8.19
C ASP A 61 1.14 -1.73 8.16
N VAL A 62 0.21 -2.26 7.36
CA VAL A 62 -1.18 -1.80 7.32
C VAL A 62 -2.07 -2.92 7.84
N ALA A 63 -2.72 -2.68 8.99
CA ALA A 63 -3.50 -3.70 9.68
C ALA A 63 -4.84 -4.01 9.00
N SER A 64 -5.34 -3.10 8.17
CA SER A 64 -6.53 -3.31 7.35
C SER A 64 -6.55 -2.37 6.16
N TYR A 65 -7.07 -2.82 5.02
CA TYR A 65 -7.43 -1.94 3.91
C TYR A 65 -8.78 -2.32 3.29
N GLN A 66 -9.43 -1.34 2.67
CA GLN A 66 -10.64 -1.54 1.90
C GLN A 66 -10.46 -0.97 0.49
N LEU A 67 -11.00 -1.67 -0.50
CA LEU A 67 -11.07 -1.18 -1.88
C LEU A 67 -12.51 -0.81 -2.20
N SER A 68 -12.69 0.36 -2.79
CA SER A 68 -13.98 0.82 -3.32
C SER A 68 -13.82 1.29 -4.75
N THR A 69 -14.89 1.17 -5.54
CA THR A 69 -14.92 1.71 -6.91
C THR A 69 -16.11 2.65 -7.03
N GLU A 70 -15.85 3.90 -7.39
CA GLU A 70 -16.83 4.96 -7.54
C GLU A 70 -16.59 5.68 -8.87
N SER A 71 -17.64 5.82 -9.68
CA SER A 71 -17.55 6.53 -10.97
C SER A 71 -16.44 6.01 -11.89
N GLY A 72 -16.16 4.71 -11.85
CA GLY A 72 -15.10 4.08 -12.64
C GLY A 72 -13.70 4.24 -12.06
N GLU A 73 -13.53 4.87 -10.91
CA GLU A 73 -12.24 5.05 -10.23
C GLU A 73 -12.12 4.14 -9.02
N THR A 74 -10.95 3.54 -8.83
CA THR A 74 -10.68 2.64 -7.70
C THR A 74 -9.95 3.42 -6.60
N PHE A 75 -10.40 3.24 -5.36
CA PHE A 75 -9.82 3.84 -4.18
C PHE A 75 -9.39 2.76 -3.20
N ILE A 76 -8.33 3.04 -2.47
CA ILE A 76 -7.89 2.26 -1.31
C ILE A 76 -8.03 3.11 -0.06
N GLU A 77 -8.70 2.57 0.94
CA GLU A 77 -8.77 3.14 2.28
C GLU A 77 -7.89 2.31 3.21
N LEU A 78 -6.91 2.96 3.84
CA LEU A 78 -5.99 2.31 4.77
C LEU A 78 -6.47 2.52 6.21
N GLY A 79 -6.48 1.46 7.00
CA GLY A 79 -6.74 1.51 8.43
C GLY A 79 -5.52 1.98 9.23
N GLU A 80 -5.24 1.27 10.31
CA GLU A 80 -4.05 1.51 11.13
C GLU A 80 -2.78 1.26 10.30
N ILE A 81 -1.88 2.23 10.33
CA ILE A 81 -0.56 2.15 9.68
C ILE A 81 0.47 2.25 10.79
N LYS A 82 1.37 1.27 10.85
CA LYS A 82 2.52 1.27 11.74
C LYS A 82 3.78 1.20 10.91
N THR A 83 4.82 1.89 11.36
CA THR A 83 6.11 1.89 10.68
C THR A 83 7.23 1.58 11.66
N SER A 84 8.39 1.17 11.13
CA SER A 84 9.61 0.97 11.92
C SER A 84 10.26 2.26 12.43
N ARG A 85 9.67 3.44 12.14
CA ARG A 85 10.17 4.74 12.60
C ARG A 85 9.13 5.41 13.49
N GLU A 86 9.47 5.59 14.76
CA GLU A 86 8.57 6.19 15.75
C GLU A 86 8.07 7.57 15.33
N TRP A 87 8.97 8.43 14.82
CA TRP A 87 8.59 9.78 14.39
C TRP A 87 7.57 9.78 13.24
N ILE A 88 7.61 8.78 12.35
CA ILE A 88 6.60 8.64 11.28
C ILE A 88 5.25 8.22 11.87
N ASN A 89 5.25 7.33 12.87
CA ASN A 89 4.02 6.92 13.55
C ASN A 89 3.36 8.10 14.26
N LEU A 90 4.15 8.94 14.93
CA LEU A 90 3.68 10.19 15.55
C LEU A 90 3.10 11.13 14.48
N LEU A 91 3.80 11.33 13.36
CA LEU A 91 3.33 12.15 12.25
C LEU A 91 2.01 11.62 11.66
N ILE A 92 1.89 10.31 11.46
CA ILE A 92 0.63 9.71 11.01
C ILE A 92 -0.50 9.96 12.02
N SER A 93 -0.23 9.85 13.32
CA SER A 93 -1.20 10.12 14.37
C SER A 93 -1.66 11.58 14.38
N ASP A 94 -0.73 12.51 14.20
CA ASP A 94 -1.00 13.95 14.25
C ASP A 94 -1.76 14.44 13.02
N PHE A 95 -1.42 13.94 11.82
CA PHE A 95 -1.91 14.47 10.56
C PHE A 95 -2.96 13.60 9.84
N LEU A 96 -3.07 12.32 10.21
CA LEU A 96 -4.07 11.40 9.64
C LEU A 96 -4.90 10.75 10.76
N PRO A 97 -5.60 11.55 11.59
CA PRO A 97 -6.44 11.03 12.66
C PRO A 97 -7.52 10.10 12.11
N HIS A 98 -7.90 9.12 12.94
CA HIS A 98 -8.77 7.99 12.62
C HIS A 98 -9.86 8.31 11.58
N GLY A 99 -9.79 7.65 10.42
CA GLY A 99 -10.96 7.44 9.56
C GLY A 99 -10.91 7.90 8.11
N LYS A 100 -9.84 8.55 7.60
CA LYS A 100 -9.78 8.89 6.15
C LYS A 100 -8.36 8.86 5.58
N LYS A 101 -7.81 7.66 5.36
CA LYS A 101 -6.62 7.45 4.51
C LYS A 101 -7.05 6.85 3.18
N ARG A 102 -7.95 7.57 2.50
CA ARG A 102 -8.52 7.15 1.22
C ARG A 102 -7.71 7.75 0.08
N PHE A 103 -7.05 6.91 -0.68
CA PHE A 103 -6.22 7.29 -1.82
C PHE A 103 -6.80 6.72 -3.10
N LYS A 104 -6.74 7.50 -4.18
CA LYS A 104 -7.03 6.99 -5.51
C LYS A 104 -5.92 6.01 -5.91
N VAL A 105 -6.29 4.80 -6.31
CA VAL A 105 -5.31 3.85 -6.84
C VAL A 105 -4.89 4.31 -8.24
N PRO A 106 -3.59 4.41 -8.52
CA PRO A 106 -3.12 4.75 -9.87
C PRO A 106 -3.64 3.75 -10.91
N GLY A 107 -4.08 4.25 -12.06
CA GLY A 107 -4.60 3.42 -13.16
C GLY A 107 -3.62 2.34 -13.63
N ALA A 108 -2.31 2.61 -13.53
CA ALA A 108 -1.25 1.65 -13.83
C ALA A 108 -1.28 0.39 -12.94
N VAL A 109 -1.79 0.51 -11.71
CA VAL A 109 -1.93 -0.60 -10.75
C VAL A 109 -3.34 -1.20 -10.78
N LYS A 110 -4.32 -0.47 -11.34
CA LYS A 110 -5.72 -0.90 -11.47
C LYS A 110 -5.90 -2.15 -12.32
N ALA A 111 -5.06 -2.36 -13.34
CA ALA A 111 -5.14 -3.53 -14.22
C ALA A 111 -4.87 -4.87 -13.51
N VAL A 112 -4.37 -4.81 -12.28
CA VAL A 112 -3.95 -5.96 -11.49
C VAL A 112 -4.82 -6.17 -10.25
N LEU A 113 -5.73 -5.22 -9.96
CA LEU A 113 -6.70 -5.30 -8.86
C LEU A 113 -7.98 -6.02 -9.30
#